data_AF-A0A1A7C0N9-F1
#
_entry.id   AF-A0A1A7C0N9-F1
#
_cell.length_a   1.000
_cell.length_b   1.000
_cell.length_c   1.000
_cell.angle_alpha   90.00
_cell.angle_beta   90.00
_cell.angle_gamma   90.00
#
_symmetry.space_group_name_H-M   'P 1'
#
loop_
_entity.id
_entity.type
_entity.pdbx_description
1 polymer ?
#
loop_
_entity_poly.entity_id
_entity_poly.type
_entity_poly.pdbx_seq_one_letter_code
_entity_poly.pdbx_strand_id
1 'polypeptide(L)'
;MKKRTKIIISGLAGIIIMPVWIYTFYLLFFDKSEGKSGEIGKSAITIQEGILSDVGPSNSHGIIFSMTEYSHLVIGDNELKELRIVDELRNSLSDAMRKRCTLYIYNSTIVGIKLSNGRTYCANYKLGGLWHFLGWLLVILGVPLIFALGLGILCLIGGYGLIKRGKIYSCASNVPDGVILTA
;
A
#
# COMPACT_ATOMS: atom_id res chain seq x y z
N MET A 1 11.20 -53.84 12.55
CA MET A 1 11.89 -52.74 11.84
C MET A 1 11.06 -51.97 10.77
N LYS A 2 9.86 -52.41 10.35
CA LYS A 2 9.09 -51.74 9.27
C LYS A 2 8.30 -50.45 9.64
N LYS A 3 8.18 -50.10 10.93
CA LYS A 3 7.33 -48.97 11.39
C LYS A 3 8.02 -47.60 11.37
N ARG A 4 9.35 -47.55 11.50
CA ARG A 4 10.12 -46.29 11.57
C ARG A 4 10.30 -45.63 10.20
N THR A 5 10.31 -46.40 9.11
CA THR A 5 10.50 -45.88 7.75
C THR A 5 9.31 -45.09 7.21
N LYS A 6 8.07 -45.42 7.62
CA LYS A 6 6.87 -44.70 7.17
C LYS A 6 6.76 -43.27 7.72
N ILE A 7 7.26 -43.03 8.95
CA ILE A 7 7.17 -41.72 9.63
C ILE A 7 8.15 -40.72 9.01
N ILE A 8 9.32 -41.19 8.57
CA ILE A 8 10.34 -40.35 7.94
C ILE A 8 9.86 -39.88 6.56
N ILE A 9 9.18 -40.74 5.80
CA ILE A 9 8.65 -40.41 4.48
C ILE A 9 7.46 -39.43 4.57
N SER A 10 6.58 -39.56 5.56
CA SER A 10 5.48 -38.59 5.77
C SER A 10 5.97 -37.22 6.26
N GLY A 11 7.03 -37.18 7.06
CA GLY A 11 7.66 -35.92 7.51
C GLY A 11 8.38 -35.19 6.36
N LEU A 12 9.12 -35.92 5.52
CA LEU A 12 9.81 -35.36 4.34
C LEU A 12 8.82 -34.88 3.27
N ALA A 13 7.69 -35.58 3.08
CA ALA A 13 6.64 -35.13 2.18
C ALA A 13 6.07 -33.76 2.63
N GLY A 14 5.82 -33.55 3.92
CA GLY A 14 5.38 -32.25 4.44
C GLY A 14 6.39 -31.12 4.24
N ILE A 15 7.69 -31.41 4.42
CA ILE A 15 8.78 -30.43 4.31
C ILE A 15 9.07 -30.03 2.86
N ILE A 16 8.80 -30.89 1.88
CA ILE A 16 9.00 -30.58 0.45
C ILE A 16 7.72 -30.00 -0.17
N ILE A 17 6.53 -30.45 0.27
CA ILE A 17 5.25 -29.96 -0.24
C ILE A 17 4.99 -28.52 0.23
N MET A 18 5.31 -28.16 1.48
CA MET A 18 5.13 -26.78 1.97
C MET A 18 5.85 -25.69 1.13
N PRO A 19 7.17 -25.78 0.85
CA PRO A 19 7.86 -24.76 0.08
C PRO A 19 7.39 -24.72 -1.38
N VAL A 20 6.99 -25.85 -1.98
CA VAL A 20 6.42 -25.86 -3.33
C VAL A 20 5.05 -25.17 -3.36
N TRP A 21 4.20 -25.37 -2.35
CA TRP A 21 2.92 -24.66 -2.25
C TRP A 21 3.08 -23.18 -1.90
N ILE A 22 4.03 -22.83 -1.03
CA ILE A 22 4.39 -21.42 -0.77
C ILE A 22 4.91 -20.76 -2.05
N TYR A 23 5.75 -21.45 -2.83
CA TYR A 23 6.27 -20.94 -4.11
C TYR A 23 5.18 -20.86 -5.19
N THR A 24 4.27 -21.83 -5.25
CA THR A 24 3.13 -21.82 -6.19
C THR A 24 2.11 -20.75 -5.82
N PHE A 25 1.86 -20.55 -4.52
CA PHE A 25 1.05 -19.44 -4.01
C PHE A 25 1.74 -18.10 -4.25
N TYR A 26 3.07 -18.05 -4.10
CA TYR A 26 3.88 -16.89 -4.45
C TYR A 26 3.73 -16.57 -5.95
N LEU A 27 3.88 -17.54 -6.84
CA LEU A 27 3.68 -17.33 -8.27
C LEU A 27 2.24 -16.95 -8.62
N LEU A 28 1.23 -17.61 -8.04
CA LEU A 28 -0.18 -17.34 -8.35
C LEU A 28 -0.66 -15.96 -7.84
N PHE A 29 -0.16 -15.50 -6.70
CA PHE A 29 -0.61 -14.24 -6.09
C PHE A 29 0.36 -13.06 -6.29
N PHE A 30 1.66 -13.31 -6.46
CA PHE A 30 2.66 -12.25 -6.61
C PHE A 30 3.06 -12.03 -8.07
N ASP A 31 3.24 -13.08 -8.88
CA ASP A 31 3.66 -12.93 -10.29
C ASP A 31 2.57 -12.26 -11.15
N LYS A 32 1.29 -12.57 -10.88
CA LYS A 32 0.17 -11.95 -11.60
C LYS A 32 -0.12 -10.50 -11.18
N SER A 33 0.49 -10.01 -10.09
CA SER A 33 0.38 -8.59 -9.69
C SER A 33 1.44 -7.69 -10.34
N GLU A 34 2.45 -8.26 -11.00
CA GLU A 34 3.48 -7.53 -11.75
C GLU A 34 3.16 -7.41 -13.25
N GLY A 35 1.99 -7.91 -13.68
CA GLY A 35 1.47 -7.69 -15.03
C GLY A 35 0.96 -6.27 -15.24
N LYS A 36 1.86 -5.40 -15.71
CA LYS A 36 1.71 -3.98 -16.08
C LYS A 36 2.08 -2.95 -15.00
N SER A 37 3.33 -2.98 -14.55
CA SER A 37 4.09 -1.72 -14.51
C SER A 37 5.56 -2.05 -14.63
N GLY A 38 6.15 -1.71 -15.77
CA GLY A 38 7.60 -1.70 -15.92
C GLY A 38 8.24 -0.80 -14.85
N GLU A 39 9.50 -1.12 -14.58
CA GLU A 39 10.45 -0.42 -13.70
C GLU A 39 10.47 -0.84 -12.22
N ILE A 40 11.18 -1.95 -11.99
CA ILE A 40 11.95 -2.17 -10.77
C ILE A 40 13.14 -1.18 -10.79
N GLY A 41 12.90 0.04 -10.35
CA GLY A 41 13.93 1.07 -10.21
C GLY A 41 13.37 2.18 -9.34
N LYS A 42 13.95 2.39 -8.14
CA LYS A 42 13.59 3.43 -7.15
C LYS A 42 12.14 3.90 -7.22
N SER A 43 11.26 3.39 -6.35
CA SER A 43 9.87 3.88 -6.15
C SER A 43 9.78 5.41 -6.32
N ALA A 44 9.48 5.84 -7.55
CA ALA A 44 9.69 7.21 -7.97
C ALA A 44 8.43 7.98 -7.57
N ILE A 45 8.59 8.93 -6.65
CA ILE A 45 7.53 9.88 -6.37
C ILE A 45 7.41 10.78 -7.59
N THR A 46 6.25 10.74 -8.24
CA THR A 46 5.90 11.70 -9.28
C THR A 46 5.57 13.02 -8.61
N ILE A 47 6.25 14.08 -9.03
CA ILE A 47 6.05 15.43 -8.53
C ILE A 47 5.24 16.19 -9.56
N GLN A 48 4.14 16.80 -9.12
CA GLN A 48 3.28 17.58 -10.01
C GLN A 48 2.97 18.94 -9.41
N GLU A 49 3.35 19.99 -10.12
CA GLU A 49 3.13 21.37 -9.69
C GLU A 49 2.07 22.03 -10.56
N GLY A 50 1.17 22.77 -9.94
CA GLY A 50 0.17 23.55 -10.65
C GLY A 50 -0.82 24.20 -9.73
N ILE A 51 -1.85 24.80 -10.31
CA ILE A 51 -3.00 25.33 -9.56
C ILE A 51 -4.01 24.20 -9.46
N LEU A 52 -4.35 23.79 -8.25
CA LEU A 52 -5.39 22.80 -8.02
C LEU A 52 -6.75 23.45 -8.32
N SER A 53 -7.35 23.12 -9.46
CA SER A 53 -8.57 23.77 -9.93
C SER A 53 -9.83 22.99 -9.56
N ASP A 54 -9.76 21.65 -9.64
CA ASP A 54 -10.91 20.78 -9.40
C ASP A 54 -10.51 19.45 -8.75
N VAL A 55 -11.43 18.91 -7.95
CA VAL A 55 -11.31 17.61 -7.29
C VAL A 55 -12.66 16.92 -7.42
N GLY A 56 -12.66 15.79 -8.13
CA GLY A 56 -13.86 15.03 -8.44
C GLY A 56 -14.53 14.41 -7.21
N PRO A 57 -15.70 13.77 -7.37
CA PRO A 57 -16.39 13.11 -6.28
C PRO A 57 -15.49 12.08 -5.60
N SER A 58 -15.53 12.09 -4.26
CA SER A 58 -14.81 11.17 -3.41
C SER A 58 -15.65 9.94 -3.08
N ASN A 59 -15.10 8.76 -3.29
CA ASN A 59 -15.65 7.52 -2.77
C ASN A 59 -14.84 7.10 -1.53
N SER A 60 -15.45 7.21 -0.36
CA SER A 60 -14.86 6.68 0.87
C SER A 60 -15.12 5.18 0.94
N HIS A 61 -14.14 4.35 0.60
CA HIS A 61 -14.24 2.92 0.82
C HIS A 61 -13.96 2.59 2.30
N GLY A 62 -15.03 2.49 3.11
CA GLY A 62 -15.14 1.71 4.35
C GLY A 62 -14.12 1.94 5.48
N ILE A 63 -14.65 2.35 6.64
CA ILE A 63 -14.16 2.46 8.04
C ILE A 63 -12.83 1.78 8.46
N ILE A 64 -12.36 0.74 7.77
CA ILE A 64 -11.13 -0.01 8.09
C ILE A 64 -9.89 0.60 7.39
N PHE A 65 -10.12 1.50 6.41
CA PHE A 65 -9.11 1.92 5.47
C PHE A 65 -9.10 3.45 5.29
N SER A 66 -8.25 4.16 6.01
CA SER A 66 -8.16 5.63 6.03
C SER A 66 -7.57 6.27 4.74
N MET A 67 -8.12 5.92 3.58
CA MET A 67 -7.77 6.51 2.29
C MET A 67 -9.05 6.90 1.56
N THR A 68 -9.06 8.09 1.00
CA THR A 68 -10.16 8.61 0.19
C THR A 68 -9.78 8.50 -1.28
N GLU A 69 -10.65 7.89 -2.10
CA GLU A 69 -10.48 7.79 -3.55
C GLU A 69 -11.20 8.94 -4.24
N TYR A 70 -10.52 9.64 -5.15
CA TYR A 70 -11.08 10.66 -6.02
C TYR A 70 -11.11 10.14 -7.45
N SER A 71 -12.24 10.36 -8.13
CA SER A 71 -12.40 10.00 -9.54
C SER A 71 -11.42 10.74 -10.45
N HIS A 72 -11.20 12.03 -10.18
CA HIS A 72 -10.24 12.85 -10.89
C HIS A 72 -9.74 14.01 -10.01
N LEU A 73 -8.60 14.58 -10.38
CA LEU A 73 -8.01 15.78 -9.80
C LEU A 73 -7.35 16.58 -10.92
N VAL A 74 -7.64 17.88 -10.99
CA VAL A 74 -7.10 18.77 -12.02
C VAL A 74 -6.08 19.72 -11.39
N ILE A 75 -4.84 19.65 -11.87
CA ILE A 75 -3.74 20.50 -11.42
C ILE A 75 -3.04 21.15 -12.61
N GLY A 76 -3.17 22.47 -12.74
CA GLY A 76 -2.77 23.19 -13.94
C GLY A 76 -3.53 22.66 -15.16
N ASP A 77 -2.79 22.27 -16.20
CA ASP A 77 -3.35 21.70 -17.44
C ASP A 77 -3.48 20.17 -17.41
N ASN A 78 -3.14 19.53 -16.28
CA ASN A 78 -3.13 18.08 -16.16
C ASN A 78 -4.35 17.58 -15.39
N GLU A 79 -5.09 16.66 -16.01
CA GLU A 79 -6.11 15.87 -15.34
C GLU A 79 -5.52 14.53 -14.91
N LEU A 80 -5.57 14.25 -13.62
CA LEU A 80 -5.17 12.98 -13.03
C LEU A 80 -6.41 12.18 -12.67
N LYS A 81 -6.45 10.90 -13.04
CA LYS A 81 -7.61 10.03 -12.80
C LYS A 81 -7.28 8.97 -11.76
N GLU A 82 -8.30 8.52 -11.05
CA GLU A 82 -8.20 7.40 -10.09
C GLU A 82 -7.12 7.61 -9.01
N LEU A 83 -7.13 8.79 -8.39
CA LEU A 83 -6.18 9.15 -7.35
C LEU A 83 -6.71 8.79 -5.96
N ARG A 84 -5.81 8.27 -5.12
CA ARG A 84 -6.04 8.07 -3.69
C ARG A 84 -5.37 9.19 -2.92
N ILE A 85 -5.98 9.63 -1.85
CA ILE A 85 -5.32 10.45 -0.83
C ILE A 85 -5.35 9.73 0.50
N VAL A 86 -4.29 9.91 1.29
CA VAL A 86 -4.32 9.52 2.70
C VAL A 86 -5.22 10.51 3.45
N ASP A 87 -6.12 10.02 4.31
CA ASP A 87 -7.11 10.88 4.97
C ASP A 87 -6.49 12.04 5.77
N GLU A 88 -5.29 11.84 6.34
CA GLU A 88 -4.49 12.87 6.99
C GLU A 88 -4.28 14.11 6.11
N LEU A 89 -4.07 13.90 4.81
CA LEU A 89 -3.78 14.96 3.83
C LEU A 89 -5.05 15.58 3.23
N ARG A 90 -6.24 15.05 3.54
CA ARG A 90 -7.51 15.53 2.98
C ARG A 90 -7.77 17.00 3.29
N ASN A 91 -7.49 17.43 4.52
CA ASN A 91 -7.64 18.83 4.92
C ASN A 91 -6.66 19.73 4.16
N SER A 92 -5.39 19.30 4.05
CA SER A 92 -4.36 20.03 3.29
C SER A 92 -4.69 20.12 1.80
N LEU A 93 -5.33 19.10 1.22
CA LEU A 93 -5.81 19.14 -0.16
C LEU A 93 -6.95 20.14 -0.33
N SER A 94 -7.93 20.13 0.58
CA SER A 94 -9.01 21.13 0.58
C SER A 94 -8.46 22.55 0.70
N ASP A 95 -7.45 22.76 1.54
CA ASP A 95 -6.79 24.06 1.71
C ASP A 95 -6.00 24.50 0.46
N ALA A 96 -5.55 23.54 -0.35
CA ALA A 96 -4.82 23.76 -1.59
C ALA A 96 -5.74 24.12 -2.77
N MET A 97 -7.07 23.97 -2.63
CA MET A 97 -8.03 24.29 -3.69
C MET A 97 -7.89 25.74 -4.15
N ARG A 98 -7.85 25.93 -5.47
CA ARG A 98 -7.66 27.20 -6.17
C ARG A 98 -6.35 27.92 -5.84
N LYS A 99 -5.36 27.20 -5.29
CA LYS A 99 -4.03 27.72 -4.99
C LYS A 99 -2.97 26.91 -5.72
N ARG A 100 -1.78 27.50 -5.85
CA ARG A 100 -0.61 26.79 -6.36
C ARG A 100 -0.15 25.77 -5.33
N CYS A 101 0.01 24.52 -5.73
CA CYS A 101 0.52 23.47 -4.88
C CYS A 101 1.41 22.51 -5.67
N THR A 102 2.19 21.73 -4.93
CA THR A 102 2.96 20.61 -5.48
C THR A 102 2.45 19.33 -4.84
N LEU A 103 2.01 18.37 -5.64
CA LEU A 103 1.58 17.06 -5.20
C LEU A 103 2.73 16.06 -5.35
N TYR A 104 2.92 15.23 -4.32
CA TYR A 104 3.84 14.12 -4.31
C TYR A 104 3.02 12.84 -4.41
N ILE A 105 3.10 12.16 -5.56
CA ILE A 105 2.25 11.02 -5.90
C ILE A 105 3.09 9.76 -5.99
N TYR A 106 2.66 8.71 -5.33
CA TYR A 106 3.25 7.38 -5.39
C TYR A 106 2.17 6.35 -5.73
N ASN A 107 2.33 5.66 -6.86
CA ASN A 107 1.40 4.60 -7.30
C ASN A 107 -0.08 5.03 -7.24
N SER A 108 -0.39 6.15 -7.89
CA SER A 108 -1.71 6.82 -7.88
C SER A 108 -2.21 7.23 -6.49
N THR A 109 -1.33 7.33 -5.48
CA THR A 109 -1.67 7.78 -4.13
C THR A 109 -0.88 9.04 -3.78
N ILE A 110 -1.57 10.10 -3.37
CA ILE A 110 -0.96 11.33 -2.87
C ILE A 110 -0.40 11.05 -1.47
N VAL A 111 0.93 11.11 -1.35
CA VAL A 111 1.68 10.89 -0.11
C VAL A 111 2.20 12.17 0.52
N GLY A 112 2.11 13.29 -0.19
CA GLY A 112 2.42 14.61 0.34
C GLY A 112 1.92 15.76 -0.54
N ILE A 113 1.79 16.93 0.07
CA ILE A 113 1.30 18.17 -0.55
C ILE A 113 2.16 19.34 -0.07
N LYS A 114 2.75 20.10 -0.99
CA LYS A 114 3.37 21.41 -0.70
C LYS A 114 2.41 22.52 -1.07
N LEU A 115 2.09 23.36 -0.10
CA LEU A 115 1.21 24.52 -0.27
C LEU A 115 2.01 25.75 -0.72
N SER A 116 1.32 26.74 -1.31
CA SER A 116 1.91 28.00 -1.74
C SER A 116 2.54 28.83 -0.62
N ASN A 117 2.21 28.54 0.64
CA ASN A 117 2.82 29.15 1.83
C ASN A 117 4.20 28.56 2.16
N GLY A 118 4.73 27.67 1.32
CA GLY A 118 6.03 27.03 1.49
C GLY A 118 6.03 25.83 2.45
N ARG A 119 4.89 25.51 3.08
CA ARG A 119 4.78 24.36 3.98
C ARG A 119 4.50 23.08 3.17
N THR A 120 5.30 22.06 3.42
CA THR A 120 5.09 20.71 2.89
C THR A 120 4.45 19.84 3.96
N TYR A 121 3.40 19.12 3.62
CA TYR A 121 2.71 18.16 4.47
C TYR A 121 2.88 16.76 3.89
N CYS A 122 3.16 15.77 4.73
CA CYS A 122 3.33 14.39 4.30
C CYS A 122 2.55 13.43 5.19
N ALA A 123 2.18 12.28 4.61
CA ALA A 123 1.55 11.19 5.35
C ALA A 123 2.51 10.65 6.42
N ASN A 124 1.95 10.10 7.50
CA ASN A 124 2.73 9.61 8.63
C ASN A 124 3.55 8.35 8.32
N TYR A 125 4.76 8.53 7.81
CA TYR A 125 5.66 7.43 7.44
C TYR A 125 6.04 6.52 8.62
N LYS A 126 5.92 7.00 9.87
CA LYS A 126 6.18 6.18 11.07
C LYS A 126 5.17 5.04 11.21
N LEU A 127 3.93 5.26 10.76
CA LEU A 127 2.94 4.19 10.68
C LEU A 127 3.30 3.17 9.59
N GLY A 128 4.08 3.55 8.57
CA GLY A 128 4.50 2.66 7.48
C GLY A 128 5.22 1.41 7.97
N GLY A 129 6.18 1.57 8.88
CA GLY A 129 6.90 0.44 9.49
C GLY A 129 6.00 -0.46 10.34
N LEU A 130 5.09 0.13 11.11
CA LEU A 130 4.13 -0.61 11.93
C LEU A 130 3.16 -1.44 11.07
N TRP A 131 2.58 -0.84 10.03
CA TRP A 131 1.70 -1.54 9.09
C TRP A 131 2.42 -2.63 8.31
N HIS A 132 3.68 -2.38 7.92
CA HIS A 132 4.50 -3.38 7.24
C HIS A 132 4.78 -4.59 8.14
N PHE A 133 5.12 -4.35 9.41
CA PHE A 133 5.34 -5.40 10.41
C PHE A 133 4.05 -6.20 10.70
N LEU A 134 2.94 -5.52 10.97
CA LEU A 134 1.64 -6.18 11.19
C LEU A 134 1.21 -7.00 9.98
N GLY A 135 1.44 -6.49 8.76
CA GLY A 135 1.11 -7.20 7.53
C GLY A 135 1.88 -8.51 7.38
N TRP A 136 3.20 -8.48 7.60
CA TRP A 136 4.01 -9.70 7.60
C TRP A 136 3.62 -10.67 8.71
N LEU A 137 3.33 -10.17 9.92
CA LEU A 137 2.84 -10.99 11.02
C LEU A 137 1.55 -11.72 10.64
N LEU A 138 0.60 -11.02 10.02
CA LEU A 138 -0.67 -11.60 9.59
C LEU A 138 -0.49 -12.63 8.45
N VAL A 139 0.45 -12.38 7.54
CA VAL A 139 0.81 -13.35 6.48
C VAL A 139 1.40 -14.62 7.09
N ILE A 140 2.36 -14.47 8.02
CA ILE A 140 3.03 -15.60 8.67
C ILE A 140 2.05 -16.43 9.50
N LEU A 141 1.14 -15.77 10.22
CA LEU A 141 0.06 -16.44 10.96
C LEU A 141 -0.98 -17.06 10.01
N GLY A 142 -1.24 -16.44 8.86
CA GLY A 142 -2.20 -16.90 7.87
C GLY A 142 -1.84 -18.25 7.26
N VAL A 143 -0.55 -18.48 6.94
CA VAL A 143 -0.07 -19.72 6.30
C VAL A 143 -0.48 -21.01 7.05
N PRO A 144 -0.21 -21.17 8.37
CA PRO A 144 -0.64 -22.36 9.11
C PRO A 144 -2.17 -22.43 9.28
N LEU A 145 -2.86 -21.28 9.27
CA LEU A 145 -4.31 -21.16 9.42
C LEU A 145 -5.09 -21.41 8.10
N ILE A 146 -4.42 -21.60 6.96
CA ILE A 146 -5.10 -21.87 5.67
C ILE A 146 -5.98 -23.12 5.76
N PHE A 147 -5.48 -24.16 6.43
CA PHE A 147 -6.18 -25.44 6.60
C PHE A 147 -7.35 -25.36 7.59
N ALA A 148 -7.46 -24.28 8.37
CA ALA A 148 -8.51 -24.05 9.35
C ALA A 148 -9.65 -23.20 8.76
N LEU A 149 -10.54 -23.83 7.98
CA LEU A 149 -11.82 -23.22 7.54
C LEU A 149 -11.70 -21.94 6.70
N GLY A 150 -10.59 -21.74 5.97
CA GLY A 150 -10.42 -20.56 5.09
C GLY A 150 -10.07 -19.26 5.82
N LEU A 151 -9.95 -19.28 7.15
CA LEU A 151 -9.48 -18.13 7.94
C LEU A 151 -8.06 -17.70 7.54
N GLY A 152 -7.18 -18.66 7.20
CA GLY A 152 -5.85 -18.33 6.72
C GLY A 152 -5.84 -17.49 5.44
N ILE A 153 -6.82 -17.70 4.54
CA ILE A 153 -6.94 -16.91 3.30
C ILE A 153 -7.28 -15.45 3.64
N LEU A 154 -8.19 -15.23 4.60
CA LEU A 154 -8.51 -13.88 5.09
C LEU A 154 -7.29 -13.19 5.72
N CYS A 155 -6.51 -13.92 6.52
CA CYS A 155 -5.27 -13.40 7.10
C CYS A 155 -4.22 -13.04 6.04
N LEU A 156 -4.07 -13.86 4.99
CA LEU A 156 -3.15 -13.57 3.88
C LEU A 156 -3.58 -12.34 3.07
N ILE A 157 -4.86 -12.23 2.72
CA ILE A 157 -5.42 -11.08 2.00
C ILE A 157 -5.27 -9.81 2.84
N GLY A 158 -5.65 -9.86 4.11
CA GLY A 158 -5.51 -8.74 5.04
C GLY A 158 -4.05 -8.32 5.21
N GLY A 159 -3.15 -9.28 5.39
CA GLY A 159 -1.74 -9.03 5.63
C GLY A 159 -1.06 -8.40 4.41
N TYR A 160 -1.39 -8.88 3.22
CA TYR A 160 -0.94 -8.27 1.96
C TYR A 160 -1.43 -6.82 1.80
N GLY A 161 -2.70 -6.55 2.16
CA GLY A 161 -3.24 -5.18 2.19
C GLY A 161 -2.45 -4.26 3.11
N LEU A 162 -2.09 -4.73 4.30
CA LEU A 162 -1.27 -3.98 5.27
C LEU A 162 0.16 -3.75 4.77
N ILE A 163 0.77 -4.74 4.11
CA ILE A 163 2.11 -4.60 3.51
C ILE A 163 2.11 -3.50 2.45
N LYS A 164 1.11 -3.49 1.55
CA LYS A 164 0.95 -2.44 0.53
C LYS A 164 0.80 -1.05 1.15
N ARG A 165 0.01 -0.92 2.21
CA ARG A 165 -0.13 0.33 2.97
C ARG A 165 1.19 0.77 3.58
N GLY A 166 1.89 -0.14 4.23
CA GLY A 166 3.20 0.11 4.81
C GLY A 166 4.15 0.76 3.80
N LYS A 167 4.19 0.23 2.57
CA LYS A 167 5.00 0.80 1.48
C LYS A 167 4.57 2.22 1.11
N ILE A 168 3.26 2.49 0.98
CA ILE A 168 2.74 3.83 0.64
C ILE A 168 3.15 4.85 1.71
N TYR A 169 2.92 4.54 2.99
CA TYR A 169 3.31 5.42 4.10
C TYR A 169 4.83 5.57 4.19
N SER A 170 5.60 4.50 4.02
CA SER A 170 7.06 4.58 4.01
C SER A 170 7.59 5.47 2.89
N CYS A 171 6.91 5.55 1.73
CA CYS A 171 7.32 6.47 0.65
C CYS A 171 7.19 7.94 1.05
N ALA A 172 6.32 8.29 2.01
CA ALA A 172 6.20 9.65 2.49
C ALA A 172 7.49 10.18 3.16
N SER A 173 8.43 9.31 3.56
CA SER A 173 9.76 9.74 4.05
C SER A 173 10.62 10.40 2.96
N ASN A 174 10.30 10.17 1.69
CA ASN A 174 11.04 10.76 0.56
C ASN A 174 10.48 12.13 0.15
N VAL A 175 9.45 12.64 0.84
CA VAL A 175 8.91 13.99 0.62
C VAL A 175 9.82 15.01 1.34
N PRO A 176 10.44 15.95 0.63
CA PRO A 176 11.39 16.91 1.21
C PRO A 176 10.68 17.89 2.16
N ASP A 177 11.28 18.13 3.32
CA ASP A 177 10.82 19.08 4.35
C ASP A 177 9.34 18.88 4.79
N GLY A 178 8.84 17.63 4.69
CA GLY A 178 7.46 17.29 5.03
C GLY A 178 7.19 17.35 6.53
N VAL A 179 6.25 18.21 6.92
CA VAL A 179 5.62 18.16 8.25
C VAL A 179 4.69 16.96 8.28
N ILE A 180 4.99 16.04 9.19
CA ILE A 180 4.19 14.83 9.41
C ILE A 180 2.84 15.25 10.02
N LEU A 181 1.75 14.93 9.34
CA LEU A 181 0.42 15.07 9.92
C LEU A 181 0.13 13.87 10.81
N THR A 182 -0.11 14.10 12.10
CA THR A 182 -0.68 13.11 13.00
C THR A 182 -2.19 13.29 12.98
N ALA A 183 -2.92 12.26 12.52
CA ALA A 183 -4.37 12.17 12.67
C ALA A 183 -4.81 12.28 14.13
#